data_AF-A0A1H0QYM3-F1
#
_entry.id   AF-A0A1H0QYM3-F1
#
_cell.length_a   1.000
_cell.length_b   1.000
_cell.length_c   1.000
_cell.angle_alpha   90.00
_cell.angle_beta   90.00
_cell.angle_gamma   90.00
#
_symmetry.space_group_name_H-M   'P 1'
#
loop_
_entity.id
_entity.type
_entity.pdbx_description
1 polymer ?
#
loop_
_entity_poly.entity_id
_entity_poly.type
_entity_poly.pdbx_seq_one_letter_code
_entity_poly.pdbx_strand_id
1 'polypeptide(L)' 'MEDDEDPLARFGLDAIDLRWTMKDIAGKRWSILNQAHVSQLIELGLVEMRDDRPFLTVAGQNTVWNG' A
#
# COMPACT_ATOMS: atom_id res chain seq x y z
N MET A 1 -20.51 4.91 -12.41
CA MET A 1 -19.81 3.81 -11.74
C MET A 1 -18.35 4.14 -11.94
N GLU A 2 -17.71 4.73 -10.94
CA GLU A 2 -16.25 4.78 -10.95
C GLU A 2 -15.81 3.33 -10.82
N ASP A 3 -15.14 2.82 -11.84
CA ASP A 3 -14.59 1.49 -11.83
C ASP A 3 -13.75 1.33 -10.56
N ASP A 4 -14.20 0.44 -9.68
CA ASP A 4 -13.53 -0.11 -8.49
C ASP A 4 -12.30 -0.93 -8.94
N GLU A 5 -11.51 -0.38 -9.87
CA GLU A 5 -10.34 -1.04 -10.41
C GLU A 5 -9.26 -0.98 -9.35
N ASP A 6 -8.89 -2.15 -8.83
CA ASP A 6 -7.83 -2.28 -7.86
C ASP A 6 -6.59 -1.52 -8.37
N PRO A 7 -6.14 -0.45 -7.66
CA PRO A 7 -5.02 0.36 -8.11
C PRO A 7 -3.73 -0.46 -8.26
N LEU A 8 -3.69 -1.64 -7.64
CA LEU A 8 -2.58 -2.57 -7.72
C LEU A 8 -2.67 -3.57 -8.88
N ALA A 9 -3.82 -3.73 -9.54
CA ALA A 9 -4.01 -4.71 -10.62
C ALA A 9 -2.98 -4.54 -11.76
N ARG A 10 -2.56 -3.30 -12.03
CA ARG A 10 -1.54 -2.96 -13.03
C ARG A 10 -0.17 -3.59 -12.79
N PHE A 11 0.11 -4.06 -11.57
CA PHE A 11 1.40 -4.65 -11.18
C PHE A 11 1.43 -6.18 -11.28
N GLY A 12 0.33 -6.83 -11.68
CA GLY A 12 0.31 -8.29 -11.84
C GLY A 12 0.71 -9.03 -10.56
N LEU A 13 1.76 -9.84 -10.61
CA LEU A 13 2.25 -10.59 -9.44
C LEU A 13 2.84 -9.68 -8.36
N ASP A 14 3.45 -8.55 -8.73
CA ASP A 14 4.04 -7.60 -7.78
C ASP A 14 2.95 -6.92 -6.93
N ALA A 15 1.68 -6.96 -7.37
CA ALA A 15 0.54 -6.50 -6.57
C ALA A 15 0.45 -7.22 -5.22
N ILE A 16 0.85 -8.50 -5.16
CA ILE A 16 0.85 -9.30 -3.93
C ILE A 16 1.83 -8.72 -2.92
N ASP A 17 3.04 -8.37 -3.36
CA ASP A 17 4.09 -7.83 -2.48
C ASP A 17 3.76 -6.42 -2.00
N LEU A 18 3.13 -5.59 -2.84
CA LEU A 18 2.62 -4.27 -2.46
C LEU A 18 1.50 -4.40 -1.41
N ARG A 19 0.59 -5.37 -1.57
CA ARG A 19 -0.46 -5.66 -0.57
C ARG A 19 0.11 -6.12 0.75
N TRP A 20 1.11 -7.01 0.73
CA TRP A 20 1.80 -7.43 1.95
C TRP A 20 2.47 -6.26 2.64
N THR A 21 3.14 -5.39 1.89
CA THR A 21 3.77 -4.18 2.43
C THR A 21 2.72 -3.27 3.10
N MET A 22 1.56 -3.07 2.48
CA MET A 22 0.45 -2.33 3.11
C MET A 22 -0.07 -3.00 4.38
N LYS A 23 -0.17 -4.34 4.42
CA LYS A 23 -0.56 -5.09 5.62
C LYS A 23 0.46 -4.95 6.75
N ASP A 24 1.74 -4.93 6.42
CA ASP A 24 2.80 -4.70 7.40
C ASP A 24 2.78 -3.26 7.93
N ILE A 25 2.47 -2.26 7.08
CA ILE A 25 2.22 -0.88 7.50
C ILE A 25 1.02 -0.80 8.45
N ALA A 26 -0.11 -1.42 8.10
CA ALA A 26 -1.31 -1.49 8.95
C ALA A 26 -1.02 -2.17 10.31
N GLY A 27 -0.19 -3.22 10.29
CA GLY A 27 0.29 -3.93 11.47
C GLY A 27 1.43 -3.24 12.22
N LYS A 28 1.87 -2.05 11.80
CA LYS A 28 2.98 -1.28 12.38
C LYS A 28 4.31 -2.06 12.43
N ARG A 29 4.54 -2.96 11.48
CA ARG A 29 5.76 -3.78 11.35
C ARG A 29 6.85 -3.03 10.58
N TRP A 30 7.28 -1.89 11.10
CA TRP A 30 8.16 -0.96 10.36
C TRP A 30 9.56 -1.50 10.06
N SER A 31 10.07 -2.44 10.86
CA SER A 31 11.44 -2.98 10.72
C SER A 31 11.65 -3.90 9.51
N ILE A 32 10.57 -4.39 8.91
CA ILE A 32 10.61 -5.36 7.79
C ILE A 32 10.14 -4.76 6.46
N LEU A 33 9.84 -3.46 6.43
CA LEU A 33 9.28 -2.82 5.25
C LEU A 33 10.32 -2.71 4.13
N ASN A 34 9.95 -3.22 2.96
CA ASN A 34 10.69 -2.97 1.74
C ASN A 34 10.48 -1.51 1.31
N GLN A 35 11.54 -0.70 1.38
CA GLN A 35 11.48 0.73 1.07
C GLN A 35 11.06 1.02 -0.38
N ALA A 36 11.42 0.16 -1.34
CA ALA A 36 11.01 0.33 -2.74
C ALA A 36 9.48 0.21 -2.89
N HIS A 37 8.88 -0.76 -2.19
CA HIS A 37 7.43 -0.93 -2.17
C HIS A 37 6.74 0.23 -1.44
N VAL A 38 7.32 0.74 -0.35
CA VAL A 38 6.79 1.92 0.35
C VAL A 38 6.79 3.14 -0.57
N SER A 39 7.90 3.41 -1.28
CA SER A 39 7.97 4.51 -2.25
C SER A 39 6.91 4.39 -3.34
N GLN A 40 6.74 3.19 -3.90
CA GLN A 40 5.73 2.95 -4.93
C GLN A 40 4.29 3.14 -4.40
N LEU A 41 4.01 2.70 -3.18
CA LEU A 41 2.71 2.91 -2.54
C LEU A 41 2.43 4.39 -2.22
N ILE A 42 3.47 5.18 -1.96
CA ILE A 42 3.36 6.64 -1.82
C ILE A 42 3.03 7.29 -3.16
N GLU A 43 3.70 6.90 -4.24
CA GLU A 43 3.41 7.40 -5.59
C GLU A 43 1.97 7.10 -6.03
N LEU A 44 1.42 5.97 -5.59
CA LEU A 44 0.02 5.58 -5.82
C LEU A 44 -0.99 6.30 -4.91
N GLY A 45 -0.53 7.09 -3.94
CA GLY A 45 -1.40 7.75 -2.96
C GLY A 45 -2.07 6.78 -1.97
N LEU A 46 -1.58 5.54 -1.87
CA LEU A 46 -2.08 4.52 -0.94
C LEU A 46 -1.40 4.62 0.43
N VAL A 47 -0.18 5.14 0.46
CA VAL A 47 0.61 5.39 1.66
C VAL A 47 1.03 6.85 1.72
N GLU A 48 1.12 7.40 2.93
CA GLU A 48 1.69 8.72 3.19
C GLU A 48 2.71 8.63 4.34
N MET A 49 3.67 9.55 4.36
CA MET A 49 4.64 9.65 5.45
C MET A 49 4.13 10.64 6.50
N ARG A 50 4.07 10.20 7.76
CA ARG A 50 3.76 11.04 8.93
C ARG A 50 4.79 10.75 10.02
N ASP A 51 5.43 11.79 10.55
CA ASP A 51 6.48 11.66 11.57
C ASP A 51 7.54 10.60 11.20
N ASP A 52 8.05 10.67 9.96
CA ASP A 52 9.02 9.73 9.37
C ASP A 52 8.58 8.25 9.34
N ARG A 53 7.27 7.99 9.42
CA ARG A 53 6.71 6.63 9.34
C ARG A 53 5.63 6.53 8.26
N PRO A 54 5.53 5.39 7.56
CA PRO A 54 4.48 5.18 6.59
C PRO A 54 3.15 4.89 7.28
N PHE A 55 2.08 5.49 6.77
CA PHE A 55 0.69 5.26 7.16
C PHE A 55 -0.17 5.01 5.93
N LEU A 56 -1.17 4.13 6.05
CA LEU A 56 -2.16 3.96 4.98
C LEU A 56 -3.06 5.20 4.91
N THR A 57 -3.23 5.71 3.69
CA THR A 57 -4.27 6.71 3.40
C THR A 57 -5.65 6.05 3.48
N VAL A 58 -6.73 6.83 3.33
CA VAL A 58 -8.08 6.25 3.24
C VAL A 58 -8.19 5.29 2.04
N ALA A 59 -7.59 5.64 0.90
CA ALA A 59 -7.53 4.77 -0.26
C ALA A 59 -6.74 3.48 0.04
N GLY A 60 -5.56 3.59 0.67
CA GLY A 60 -4.77 2.44 1.08
C GLY A 60 -5.52 1.49 2.04
N GLN A 61 -6.30 2.03 2.98
CA GLN A 61 -7.14 1.24 3.90
C GLN A 61 -8.26 0.48 3.18
N ASN A 62 -8.84 1.07 2.14
CA ASN A 62 -9.85 0.38 1.32
C ASN A 62 -9.19 -0.70 0.45
N THR A 63 -8.03 -0.42 -0.16
CA THR A 63 -7.35 -1.35 -1.05
C THR A 63 -6.74 -2.56 -0.32
N VAL A 64 -6.13 -2.37 0.86
CA VAL A 64 -5.32 -3.40 1.53
C VAL A 64 -6.06 -4.71 1.83
N TRP A 65 -7.39 -4.65 1.96
CA TRP A 65 -8.25 -5.80 2.25
C TRP A 65 -9.07 -6.30 1.05
N ASN A 66 -9.18 -5.49 -0.01
CA ASN A 66 -9.93 -5.84 -1.21
C ASN A 66 -9.05 -6.64 -2.15
N GLY A 67 -9.17 -7.97 -2.20
CA GLY A 67 -8.39 -8.82 -3.10
C GLY A 67 -9.05 -10.17 -3.36
#